data_AF-A0A937QV39-F1
#
_entry.id   AF-A0A937QV39-F1
#
_cell.length_a   1.000
_cell.length_b   1.000
_cell.length_c   1.000
_cell.angle_alpha   90.00
_cell.angle_beta   90.00
_cell.angle_gamma   90.00
#
_symmetry.space_group_name_H-M   'P 1'
#
loop_
_entity.id
_entity.type
_entity.pdbx_description
1 polymer ?
#
loop_
_entity_poly.entity_id
_entity_poly.type
_entity_poly.pdbx_seq_one_letter_code
_entity_poly.pdbx_strand_id
1 'polypeptide(L)'
;MTEQYLIALLERLRVLREQVGVSASELEERLILGPGWITRFERAETIPSLEMLLAIAGEMGFGMEELFSNLPDAAQNPKVERHIYVEKAGSDVTVRFRYASYDAKYTLSNSTVDEFEHVVKTLRDGLSRLSSADTRLGQALKTDSVTRAFLEAVKTWPTANPSDIWWFLIYRAYCDPFNHPAQFARLDLTQSWKRTGGWALEEILVRHYSPFLKKKGIALFIPDGAKKQEIVNAIDVGDRIEADKIDVVLSGCKAGRKSIFFGVVHVKSSFAERRTDDVPMSTALSSSGYTSPLWTMDCKSTPADEPLNRGELGEVGGRRSAKRRDIEDEGYFTGCFSYNQNTVPSPSILPAERRIYVCDFRNPDDCFTRFVVARWKDFRPA
;
A
#
# COMPACT_ATOMS: atom_id res chain seq x y z
N MET A 1 13.66 -21.26 14.70
CA MET A 1 14.57 -22.43 14.53
C MET A 1 15.53 -22.27 13.36
N THR A 2 15.16 -21.64 12.23
CA THR A 2 16.10 -21.23 11.17
C THR A 2 17.24 -20.32 11.67
N GLU A 3 16.99 -19.60 12.76
CA GLU A 3 17.90 -18.65 13.40
C GLU A 3 19.11 -19.32 14.09
N GLN A 4 18.94 -20.51 14.71
CA GLN A 4 20.02 -21.17 15.45
C GLN A 4 21.12 -21.72 14.52
N TYR A 5 20.74 -22.26 13.36
CA TYR A 5 21.68 -22.71 12.35
C TYR A 5 22.51 -21.53 11.79
N LEU A 6 21.84 -20.42 11.47
CA LEU A 6 22.50 -19.22 10.96
C LEU A 6 23.42 -18.57 12.01
N ILE A 7 22.98 -18.47 13.26
CA ILE A 7 23.82 -17.98 14.35
C ILE A 7 25.06 -18.87 14.50
N ALA A 8 24.89 -20.20 14.50
CA ALA A 8 26.02 -21.14 14.60
C ALA A 8 26.99 -21.02 13.41
N LEU A 9 26.47 -20.85 12.19
CA LEU A 9 27.27 -20.63 10.98
C LEU A 9 28.10 -19.34 11.07
N LEU A 10 27.50 -18.24 11.52
CA LEU A 10 28.16 -16.94 11.60
C LEU A 10 29.12 -16.85 12.79
N GLU A 11 28.84 -17.56 13.88
CA GLU A 11 29.78 -17.76 14.98
C GLU A 11 30.99 -18.61 14.51
N ARG A 12 30.76 -19.65 13.70
CA ARG A 12 31.83 -20.45 13.10
C ARG A 12 32.73 -19.61 12.20
N LEU A 13 32.15 -18.66 11.46
CA LEU A 13 32.91 -17.69 10.66
C LEU A 13 33.91 -16.90 11.51
N ARG A 14 33.47 -16.41 12.68
CA ARG A 14 34.33 -15.72 13.66
C ARG A 14 35.47 -16.61 14.14
N VAL A 15 35.15 -17.84 14.54
CA VAL A 15 36.13 -18.81 15.04
C VAL A 15 37.21 -19.09 14.00
N LEU A 16 36.83 -19.31 12.74
CA LEU A 16 37.79 -19.55 11.66
C LEU A 16 38.67 -18.31 11.39
N ARG A 17 38.09 -17.11 11.42
CA ARG A 17 38.85 -15.87 11.28
C ARG A 17 39.90 -15.70 12.38
N GLU A 18 39.51 -15.93 13.63
CA GLU A 18 40.41 -15.82 14.77
C GLU A 18 41.54 -16.87 14.73
N GLN A 19 41.26 -18.07 14.22
CA GLN A 19 42.26 -19.13 14.04
C GLN A 19 43.35 -18.75 13.02
N VAL A 20 43.00 -18.01 11.97
CA VAL A 20 43.96 -17.52 10.97
C VAL A 20 44.64 -16.21 11.38
N GLY A 21 44.31 -15.66 12.56
CA GLY A 21 44.98 -14.49 13.14
C GLY A 21 44.63 -13.16 12.48
N VAL A 22 43.56 -13.10 11.68
CA VAL A 22 43.14 -11.89 10.96
C VAL A 22 42.11 -11.12 11.80
N SER A 23 42.31 -9.81 11.98
CA SER A 23 41.32 -8.97 12.67
C SER A 23 40.12 -8.67 11.76
N ALA A 24 38.95 -8.39 12.34
CA ALA A 24 37.76 -8.03 11.55
C ALA A 24 38.01 -6.80 10.66
N SER A 25 38.70 -5.77 11.18
CA SER A 25 39.03 -4.56 10.43
C SER A 25 40.01 -4.81 9.28
N GLU A 26 40.98 -5.72 9.49
CA GLU A 26 41.94 -6.09 8.45
C GLU A 26 41.25 -6.88 7.33
N LEU A 27 40.32 -7.77 7.66
CA LEU A 27 39.52 -8.48 6.66
C LEU A 27 38.60 -7.52 5.89
N GLU A 28 38.02 -6.53 6.57
CA GLU A 28 37.22 -5.47 5.92
C GLU A 28 38.06 -4.66 4.93
N GLU A 29 39.30 -4.31 5.28
CA GLU A 29 40.22 -3.60 4.39
C GLU A 29 40.57 -4.44 3.15
N ARG A 30 40.88 -5.73 3.34
CA ARG A 30 41.19 -6.67 2.23
C ARG A 30 40.01 -6.84 1.27
N LEU A 31 38.78 -6.91 1.80
CA LEU A 31 37.56 -7.08 1.02
C LEU A 31 36.94 -5.76 0.53
N ILE A 32 37.57 -4.61 0.81
CA ILE A 32 37.07 -3.27 0.46
C ILE A 32 35.64 -3.04 1.01
N LEU A 33 35.45 -3.39 2.28
CA LEU A 33 34.19 -3.20 3.00
C LEU A 33 34.24 -1.94 3.86
N GLY A 34 33.07 -1.35 4.09
CA GLY A 34 32.93 -0.34 5.14
C GLY A 34 33.23 -0.91 6.54
N PRO A 35 33.57 -0.07 7.51
CA PRO A 35 33.91 -0.54 8.85
C PRO A 35 32.70 -1.19 9.55
N GLY A 36 32.93 -2.34 10.17
CA GLY A 36 31.97 -3.07 11.01
C GLY A 36 31.12 -4.13 10.30
N TRP A 37 31.24 -4.32 8.98
CA TRP A 37 30.51 -5.36 8.25
C TRP A 37 30.82 -6.78 8.73
N ILE A 38 32.10 -7.12 8.93
CA ILE A 38 32.49 -8.46 9.39
C ILE A 38 31.96 -8.71 10.79
N THR A 39 32.06 -7.71 11.67
CA THR A 39 31.52 -7.81 13.04
C THR A 39 30.00 -8.00 13.03
N ARG A 40 29.26 -7.29 12.16
CA ARG A 40 27.80 -7.45 12.03
C ARG A 40 27.42 -8.84 11.53
N PHE A 41 28.18 -9.41 10.59
CA PHE A 41 27.96 -10.78 10.14
C PHE A 41 28.17 -11.76 11.29
N GLU A 42 29.30 -11.68 11.98
CA GLU A 42 29.66 -12.61 13.07
C GLU A 42 28.68 -12.55 14.25
N ARG A 43 28.06 -11.40 14.50
CA ARG A 43 27.02 -11.24 15.53
C ARG A 43 25.62 -11.63 15.07
N ALA A 44 25.48 -12.14 13.85
CA ALA A 44 24.19 -12.41 13.20
C ALA A 44 23.26 -11.18 13.12
N GLU A 45 23.80 -9.97 13.19
CA GLU A 45 23.05 -8.73 13.01
C GLU A 45 22.69 -8.50 11.53
N THR A 46 23.41 -9.16 10.61
CA THR A 46 23.14 -9.13 9.17
C THR A 46 23.61 -10.45 8.55
N ILE A 47 22.85 -10.99 7.59
CA ILE A 47 23.23 -12.22 6.90
C ILE A 47 24.03 -11.85 5.63
N PRO A 48 25.29 -12.30 5.49
CA PRO A 48 26.05 -12.09 4.27
C PRO A 48 25.44 -12.89 3.10
N SER A 49 25.57 -12.39 1.87
CA SER A 49 25.23 -13.18 0.69
C SER A 49 26.17 -14.39 0.57
N LEU A 50 25.76 -15.41 -0.18
CA LEU A 50 26.62 -16.57 -0.44
C LEU A 50 27.94 -16.15 -1.10
N GLU A 51 27.91 -15.19 -2.03
CA GLU A 51 29.11 -14.64 -2.67
C GLU A 51 30.04 -13.96 -1.65
N MET A 52 29.48 -13.22 -0.70
CA MET A 52 30.25 -12.61 0.38
C MET A 52 30.89 -13.66 1.29
N LEU A 53 30.15 -14.72 1.65
CA LEU A 53 30.70 -15.85 2.42
C LEU A 53 31.86 -16.53 1.68
N LEU A 54 31.72 -16.75 0.36
CA LEU A 54 32.77 -17.33 -0.47
C LEU A 54 33.99 -16.40 -0.59
N ALA A 55 33.79 -15.09 -0.72
CA ALA A 55 34.87 -14.11 -0.77
C ALA A 55 35.64 -14.09 0.56
N ILE A 56 34.91 -14.06 1.68
CA ILE A 56 35.49 -14.15 3.03
C ILE A 56 36.29 -15.45 3.20
N ALA A 57 35.72 -16.60 2.80
CA ALA A 57 36.40 -17.89 2.88
C ALA A 57 37.68 -17.93 2.03
N GLY A 58 37.64 -17.36 0.82
CA GLY A 58 38.79 -17.24 -0.08
C GLY A 58 39.92 -16.39 0.50
N GLU A 59 39.59 -15.23 1.09
CA GLU A 59 40.58 -14.35 1.74
C GLU A 59 41.21 -14.96 2.99
N MET A 60 40.46 -15.82 3.70
CA MET A 60 40.93 -16.49 4.92
C MET A 60 41.57 -17.85 4.65
N GLY A 61 41.45 -18.39 3.44
CA GLY A 61 42.11 -19.63 3.03
C GLY A 61 41.46 -20.92 3.56
N PHE A 62 40.16 -20.90 3.90
CA PHE A 62 39.42 -22.12 4.30
C PHE A 62 38.34 -22.50 3.28
N GLY A 63 37.97 -23.78 3.27
CA GLY A 63 36.88 -24.29 2.43
C GLY A 63 35.48 -24.12 3.06
N MET A 64 34.43 -24.13 2.22
CA MET A 64 33.05 -24.10 2.73
C MET A 64 32.71 -25.29 3.62
N GLU A 65 33.34 -26.45 3.41
CA GLU A 65 33.18 -27.63 4.27
C GLU A 65 33.57 -27.34 5.74
N GLU A 66 34.65 -26.58 5.94
CA GLU A 66 35.11 -26.18 7.27
C GLU A 66 34.13 -25.20 7.93
N LEU A 67 33.55 -24.30 7.14
CA LEU A 67 32.54 -23.35 7.59
C LEU A 67 31.21 -24.03 7.96
N PHE A 68 30.79 -25.05 7.20
CA PHE A 68 29.57 -25.82 7.47
C PHE A 68 29.76 -26.98 8.46
N SER A 69 30.99 -27.22 8.93
CA SER A 69 31.27 -28.29 9.88
C SER A 69 30.63 -28.05 11.25
N ASN A 70 30.09 -29.11 11.86
CA ASN A 70 29.53 -29.12 13.21
C ASN A 70 28.34 -28.15 13.43
N LEU A 71 27.61 -27.79 12.36
CA LEU A 71 26.40 -27.02 12.50
C LEU A 71 25.25 -27.89 13.04
N PRO A 72 24.32 -27.31 13.82
CA PRO A 72 23.13 -28.02 14.26
C PRO A 72 22.27 -28.44 13.06
N ASP A 73 21.51 -29.53 13.18
CA ASP A 73 20.63 -29.98 12.11
C ASP A 73 19.62 -28.89 11.71
N ALA A 74 19.69 -28.46 10.45
CA ALA A 74 18.73 -27.52 9.86
C ALA A 74 17.34 -28.15 9.59
N ALA A 75 17.17 -29.44 9.91
CA ALA A 75 16.16 -30.33 9.34
C ALA A 75 14.72 -30.18 9.88
N GLN A 76 14.42 -29.23 10.76
CA GLN A 76 13.06 -29.02 11.24
C GLN A 76 12.38 -27.87 10.49
N ASN A 77 11.87 -28.17 9.29
CA ASN A 77 11.10 -27.31 8.38
C ASN A 77 11.87 -26.14 7.74
N PRO A 78 12.53 -26.36 6.58
CA PRO A 78 13.08 -25.24 5.81
C PRO A 78 11.94 -24.31 5.37
N LYS A 79 11.95 -23.09 5.90
CA LYS A 79 11.04 -22.03 5.46
C LYS A 79 11.75 -21.20 4.39
N VAL A 80 11.08 -20.97 3.26
CA VAL A 80 11.51 -19.96 2.30
C VAL A 80 11.46 -18.60 3.00
N GLU A 81 12.55 -17.84 2.93
CA GLU A 81 12.54 -16.46 3.43
C GLU A 81 11.57 -15.63 2.59
N ARG A 82 10.55 -15.08 3.24
CA ARG A 82 9.54 -14.22 2.62
C ARG A 82 9.62 -12.83 3.24
N HIS A 83 9.38 -11.80 2.44
CA HIS A 83 9.28 -10.43 2.97
C HIS A 83 8.03 -10.21 3.82
N ILE A 84 7.03 -11.05 3.63
CA ILE A 84 5.81 -11.12 4.44
C ILE A 84 5.46 -12.57 4.70
N TYR A 85 5.13 -12.91 5.94
CA TYR A 85 4.61 -14.23 6.30
C TYR A 85 3.67 -14.13 7.49
N VAL A 86 3.02 -15.23 7.84
CA VAL A 86 1.99 -15.26 8.88
C VAL A 86 2.31 -16.34 9.90
N GLU A 87 2.01 -16.07 11.17
CA GLU A 87 2.06 -17.01 12.28
C GLU A 87 0.69 -17.10 12.94
N LYS A 88 0.27 -18.31 13.33
CA LYS A 88 -0.97 -18.50 14.09
C LYS A 88 -0.81 -17.95 15.51
N ALA A 89 -1.77 -17.14 15.96
CA ALA A 89 -1.81 -16.56 17.29
C ALA A 89 -3.20 -16.74 17.91
N GLY A 90 -3.48 -17.92 18.46
CA GLY A 90 -4.81 -18.23 18.99
C GLY A 90 -5.88 -18.32 17.90
N SER A 91 -6.92 -17.46 18.00
CA SER A 91 -7.96 -17.24 16.98
C SER A 91 -7.57 -16.23 15.90
N ASP A 92 -6.41 -15.61 16.07
CA ASP A 92 -5.92 -14.53 15.22
C ASP A 92 -4.71 -15.02 14.43
N VAL A 93 -4.26 -14.20 13.50
CA VAL A 93 -2.93 -14.36 12.90
C VAL A 93 -2.07 -13.13 13.10
N THR A 94 -0.78 -13.36 13.27
CA THR A 94 0.24 -12.31 13.29
C THR A 94 0.94 -12.29 11.94
N VAL A 95 0.70 -11.22 11.17
CA VAL A 95 1.42 -10.93 9.94
C VAL A 95 2.76 -10.32 10.31
N ARG A 96 3.85 -10.91 9.84
CA ARG A 96 5.22 -10.43 10.03
C ARG A 96 5.79 -9.92 8.73
N PHE A 97 6.48 -8.78 8.80
CA PHE A 97 7.12 -8.16 7.64
C PHE A 97 8.27 -7.25 8.04
N ARG A 98 9.23 -7.07 7.13
CA ARG A 98 10.31 -6.08 7.33
C ARG A 98 9.77 -4.67 7.21
N TYR A 99 10.11 -3.81 8.16
CA TYR A 99 9.76 -2.39 8.11
C TYR A 99 10.88 -1.51 8.67
N ALA A 100 11.63 -0.87 7.77
CA ALA A 100 12.88 -0.18 8.11
C ALA A 100 13.82 -1.15 8.86
N SER A 101 14.22 -0.83 10.09
CA SER A 101 15.08 -1.66 10.93
C SER A 101 14.33 -2.70 11.79
N TYR A 102 13.01 -2.85 11.62
CA TYR A 102 12.17 -3.69 12.48
C TYR A 102 11.65 -4.93 11.72
N ASP A 103 11.55 -6.04 12.45
CA ASP A 103 10.73 -7.20 12.08
C ASP A 103 9.32 -7.02 12.64
N ALA A 104 8.60 -6.14 11.97
CA ALA A 104 7.30 -5.65 12.42
C ALA A 104 6.22 -6.74 12.42
N LYS A 105 5.26 -6.56 13.32
CA LYS A 105 4.10 -7.43 13.54
C LYS A 105 2.82 -6.63 13.41
N TYR A 106 1.85 -7.20 12.71
CA TYR A 106 0.47 -6.73 12.64
C TYR A 106 -0.47 -7.89 12.94
N THR A 107 -1.35 -7.74 13.92
CA THR A 107 -2.32 -8.77 14.28
C THR A 107 -3.62 -8.56 13.53
N LEU A 108 -4.07 -9.59 12.83
CA LEU A 108 -5.36 -9.63 12.16
C LEU A 108 -6.31 -10.50 12.98
N SER A 109 -7.28 -9.87 13.63
CA SER A 109 -8.19 -10.56 14.57
C SER A 109 -9.17 -11.50 13.86
N ASN A 110 -9.51 -12.61 14.52
CA ASN A 110 -10.46 -13.63 14.06
C ASN A 110 -10.17 -14.08 12.63
N SER A 111 -8.94 -14.51 12.38
CA SER A 111 -8.49 -14.89 11.04
C SER A 111 -7.63 -16.14 11.08
N THR A 112 -7.48 -16.78 9.92
CA THR A 112 -6.70 -18.02 9.79
C THR A 112 -5.53 -17.87 8.83
N VAL A 113 -4.54 -18.76 8.96
CA VAL A 113 -3.41 -18.85 8.03
C VAL A 113 -3.91 -19.12 6.61
N ASP A 114 -4.91 -19.99 6.45
CA ASP A 114 -5.48 -20.36 5.14
C ASP A 114 -6.14 -19.16 4.45
N GLU A 115 -6.88 -18.33 5.19
CA GLU A 115 -7.45 -17.08 4.68
C GLU A 115 -6.35 -16.11 4.22
N PHE A 116 -5.31 -15.94 5.04
CA PHE A 116 -4.17 -15.09 4.68
C PHE A 116 -3.49 -15.59 3.40
N GLU A 117 -3.21 -16.90 3.34
CA GLU A 117 -2.62 -17.51 2.16
C GLU A 117 -3.52 -17.39 0.93
N HIS A 118 -4.84 -17.51 1.09
CA HIS A 118 -5.79 -17.34 0.00
C HIS A 118 -5.73 -15.93 -0.61
N VAL A 119 -5.68 -14.89 0.23
CA VAL A 119 -5.54 -13.50 -0.22
C VAL A 119 -4.21 -13.28 -0.94
N VAL A 120 -3.10 -13.77 -0.38
CA VAL A 120 -1.78 -13.64 -1.01
C VAL A 120 -1.69 -14.44 -2.31
N LYS A 121 -2.30 -15.64 -2.38
CA LYS A 121 -2.40 -16.46 -3.60
C LYS A 121 -3.21 -15.75 -4.68
N THR A 122 -4.33 -15.10 -4.32
CA THR A 122 -5.10 -14.26 -5.25
C THR A 122 -4.23 -13.18 -5.91
N LEU A 123 -3.39 -12.50 -5.12
CA LEU A 123 -2.42 -11.53 -5.66
C LEU A 123 -1.39 -12.20 -6.57
N ARG A 124 -0.73 -13.26 -6.09
CA ARG A 124 0.33 -13.97 -6.80
C ARG A 124 -0.16 -14.55 -8.13
N ASP A 125 -1.34 -15.16 -8.14
CA ASP A 125 -1.90 -15.80 -9.34
C ASP A 125 -2.28 -14.76 -10.38
N GLY A 126 -2.80 -13.60 -9.94
CA GLY A 126 -2.98 -12.44 -10.82
C GLY A 126 -1.66 -11.97 -11.44
N LEU A 127 -0.63 -11.78 -10.61
CA LEU A 127 0.70 -11.33 -11.05
C LEU A 127 1.41 -12.38 -11.92
N SER A 128 1.13 -13.68 -11.73
CA SER A 128 1.72 -14.75 -12.53
C SER A 128 1.44 -14.59 -14.02
N ARG A 129 0.30 -13.98 -14.38
CA ARG A 129 -0.10 -13.70 -15.77
C ARG A 129 0.88 -12.76 -16.50
N LEU A 130 1.72 -12.04 -15.76
CA LEU A 130 2.78 -11.21 -16.35
C LEU A 130 3.87 -12.04 -17.07
N SER A 131 4.00 -13.34 -16.78
CA SER A 131 5.00 -14.19 -17.45
C SER A 131 4.70 -14.40 -18.94
N SER A 132 3.44 -14.29 -19.34
CA SER A 132 2.97 -14.52 -20.71
C SER A 132 2.36 -13.27 -21.35
N ALA A 133 2.38 -12.14 -20.66
CA ALA A 133 1.73 -10.92 -21.13
C ALA A 133 2.64 -10.09 -22.04
N ASP A 134 2.06 -9.44 -23.04
CA ASP A 134 2.71 -8.30 -23.69
C ASP A 134 3.00 -7.23 -22.63
N THR A 135 4.21 -6.65 -22.69
CA THR A 135 4.65 -5.49 -21.92
C THR A 135 3.59 -4.39 -21.78
N ARG A 136 2.78 -4.16 -22.83
CA ARG A 136 1.70 -3.16 -22.83
C ARG A 136 0.56 -3.47 -21.85
N LEU A 137 0.32 -4.74 -21.55
CA LEU A 137 -0.72 -5.19 -20.61
C LEU A 137 -0.20 -5.33 -19.18
N GLY A 138 1.12 -5.32 -18.97
CA GLY A 138 1.73 -5.63 -17.69
C GLY A 138 1.24 -4.72 -16.55
N GLN A 139 0.99 -3.45 -16.86
CA GLN A 139 0.49 -2.53 -15.85
C GLN A 139 -0.97 -2.79 -15.48
N ALA A 140 -1.84 -3.03 -16.46
CA ALA A 140 -3.24 -3.34 -16.21
C ALA A 140 -3.38 -4.64 -15.39
N LEU A 141 -2.53 -5.63 -15.67
CA LEU A 141 -2.48 -6.88 -14.91
C LEU A 141 -2.04 -6.65 -13.46
N LYS A 142 -1.01 -5.83 -13.22
CA LYS A 142 -0.58 -5.47 -11.86
C LYS A 142 -1.70 -4.79 -11.08
N THR A 143 -2.36 -3.80 -11.71
CA THR A 143 -3.49 -3.08 -11.14
C THR A 143 -4.64 -4.04 -10.79
N ASP A 144 -5.10 -4.86 -11.75
CA ASP A 144 -6.18 -5.84 -11.54
C ASP A 144 -5.84 -6.85 -10.41
N SER A 145 -4.58 -7.29 -10.33
CA SER A 145 -4.14 -8.25 -9.32
C SER A 145 -4.20 -7.67 -7.91
N VAL A 146 -3.72 -6.43 -7.73
CA VAL A 146 -3.80 -5.72 -6.45
C VAL A 146 -5.26 -5.44 -6.09
N THR A 147 -6.06 -4.97 -7.03
CA THR A 147 -7.50 -4.72 -6.85
C THR A 147 -8.24 -5.96 -6.37
N ARG A 148 -8.03 -7.11 -7.03
CA ARG A 148 -8.68 -8.38 -6.66
C ARG A 148 -8.27 -8.85 -5.27
N ALA A 149 -6.97 -8.81 -4.98
CA ALA A 149 -6.45 -9.25 -3.68
C ALA A 149 -7.00 -8.38 -2.54
N PHE A 150 -7.04 -7.06 -2.72
CA PHE A 150 -7.61 -6.17 -1.71
C PHE A 150 -9.11 -6.40 -1.51
N LEU A 151 -9.88 -6.50 -2.60
CA LEU A 151 -11.32 -6.74 -2.51
C LEU A 151 -11.66 -8.11 -1.90
N GLU A 152 -10.85 -9.14 -2.15
CA GLU A 152 -11.01 -10.42 -1.45
C GLU A 152 -10.65 -10.26 0.03
N ALA A 153 -9.57 -9.57 0.37
CA ALA A 153 -9.17 -9.35 1.76
C ALA A 153 -10.25 -8.65 2.60
N VAL A 154 -10.83 -7.56 2.12
CA VAL A 154 -11.89 -6.84 2.87
C VAL A 154 -13.22 -7.61 2.92
N LYS A 155 -13.42 -8.56 2.00
CA LYS A 155 -14.56 -9.49 2.04
C LYS A 155 -14.32 -10.62 3.04
N THR A 156 -13.10 -11.13 3.12
CA THR A 156 -12.69 -12.16 4.08
C THR A 156 -12.66 -11.61 5.51
N TRP A 157 -12.16 -10.39 5.70
CA TRP A 157 -12.04 -9.75 7.01
C TRP A 157 -12.81 -8.41 7.06
N PRO A 158 -14.15 -8.46 7.05
CA PRO A 158 -15.00 -7.27 6.94
C PRO A 158 -14.91 -6.32 8.15
N THR A 159 -14.41 -6.79 9.28
CA THR A 159 -14.23 -5.98 10.50
C THR A 159 -12.84 -5.39 10.64
N ALA A 160 -11.85 -5.87 9.86
CA ALA A 160 -10.51 -5.35 9.91
C ALA A 160 -10.42 -3.96 9.27
N ASN A 161 -9.48 -3.15 9.74
CA ASN A 161 -9.24 -1.81 9.22
C ASN A 161 -8.77 -1.89 7.75
N PRO A 162 -9.53 -1.37 6.77
CA PRO A 162 -9.16 -1.49 5.36
C PRO A 162 -7.81 -0.86 5.04
N SER A 163 -7.47 0.25 5.70
CA SER A 163 -6.16 0.89 5.56
C SER A 163 -5.01 -0.01 6.05
N ASP A 164 -5.21 -0.80 7.11
CA ASP A 164 -4.21 -1.74 7.60
C ASP A 164 -4.04 -2.93 6.66
N ILE A 165 -5.15 -3.45 6.11
CA ILE A 165 -5.09 -4.45 5.04
C ILE A 165 -4.29 -3.91 3.85
N TRP A 166 -4.57 -2.69 3.41
CA TRP A 166 -3.85 -2.07 2.29
C TRP A 166 -2.35 -1.92 2.58
N TRP A 167 -2.01 -1.42 3.77
CA TRP A 167 -0.67 -0.98 4.12
C TRP A 167 0.24 -2.08 4.70
N PHE A 168 -0.27 -2.91 5.61
CA PHE A 168 0.50 -3.96 6.27
C PHE A 168 0.42 -5.32 5.58
N LEU A 169 -0.59 -5.54 4.74
CA LEU A 169 -0.75 -6.80 4.01
C LEU A 169 -0.53 -6.63 2.50
N ILE A 170 -1.40 -5.92 1.79
CA ILE A 170 -1.39 -5.90 0.32
C ILE A 170 -0.12 -5.25 -0.24
N TYR A 171 0.28 -4.10 0.30
CA TYR A 171 1.55 -3.45 -0.07
C TYR A 171 2.75 -4.38 0.17
N ARG A 172 2.82 -5.02 1.34
CA ARG A 172 3.93 -5.92 1.71
C ARG A 172 3.97 -7.17 0.86
N ALA A 173 2.81 -7.78 0.59
CA ALA A 173 2.69 -8.91 -0.32
C ALA A 173 3.06 -8.53 -1.75
N TYR A 174 2.70 -7.33 -2.23
CA TYR A 174 3.15 -6.86 -3.54
C TYR A 174 4.67 -6.65 -3.59
N CYS A 175 5.30 -6.18 -2.51
CA CYS A 175 6.75 -5.98 -2.46
C CYS A 175 7.57 -7.25 -2.15
N ASP A 176 6.90 -8.39 -1.96
CA ASP A 176 7.57 -9.68 -1.87
C ASP A 176 7.90 -10.21 -3.28
N PRO A 177 9.18 -10.35 -3.66
CA PRO A 177 9.58 -10.76 -5.00
C PRO A 177 9.05 -12.15 -5.37
N PHE A 178 8.79 -13.03 -4.41
CA PHE A 178 8.27 -14.37 -4.68
C PHE A 178 6.80 -14.40 -5.08
N ASN A 179 6.10 -13.26 -5.00
CA ASN A 179 4.74 -13.13 -5.56
C ASN A 179 4.74 -12.68 -7.04
N HIS A 180 5.92 -12.39 -7.62
CA HIS A 180 6.06 -12.01 -9.03
C HIS A 180 6.75 -13.12 -9.84
N PRO A 181 6.55 -13.18 -11.17
CA PRO A 181 7.37 -14.01 -12.02
C PRO A 181 8.86 -13.71 -11.86
N ALA A 182 9.70 -14.74 -11.89
CA ALA A 182 11.14 -14.65 -11.62
C ALA A 182 11.88 -13.62 -12.50
N GLN A 183 11.41 -13.36 -13.72
CA GLN A 183 11.95 -12.32 -14.62
C GLN A 183 11.90 -10.90 -14.03
N PHE A 184 11.07 -10.67 -13.00
CA PHE A 184 10.94 -9.39 -12.30
C PHE A 184 11.69 -9.36 -10.95
N ALA A 185 12.41 -10.41 -10.56
CA ALA A 185 13.05 -10.52 -9.24
C ALA A 185 14.07 -9.41 -8.94
N ARG A 186 14.62 -8.75 -9.96
CA ARG A 186 15.58 -7.64 -9.82
C ARG A 186 14.93 -6.25 -9.81
N LEU A 187 13.60 -6.16 -9.96
CA LEU A 187 12.92 -4.86 -9.95
C LEU A 187 12.78 -4.31 -8.54
N ASP A 188 12.90 -3.00 -8.41
CA ASP A 188 12.43 -2.30 -7.21
C ASP A 188 10.90 -2.29 -7.19
N LEU A 189 10.33 -3.27 -6.49
CA LEU A 189 8.89 -3.42 -6.34
C LEU A 189 8.26 -2.29 -5.52
N THR A 190 9.04 -1.59 -4.68
CA THR A 190 8.55 -0.40 -3.95
C THR A 190 8.33 0.77 -4.92
N GLN A 191 9.20 0.98 -5.90
CA GLN A 191 8.96 1.97 -6.95
C GLN A 191 7.81 1.54 -7.87
N SER A 192 7.74 0.25 -8.23
CA SER A 192 6.61 -0.27 -9.00
C SER A 192 5.27 -0.06 -8.27
N TRP A 193 5.25 -0.20 -6.94
CA TRP A 193 4.05 0.01 -6.13
C TRP A 193 3.54 1.44 -6.18
N LYS A 194 4.42 2.47 -6.20
CA LYS A 194 4.00 3.88 -6.22
C LYS A 194 3.02 4.20 -7.35
N ARG A 195 3.12 3.48 -8.47
CA ARG A 195 2.22 3.63 -9.62
C ARG A 195 1.06 2.64 -9.58
N THR A 196 1.36 1.36 -9.39
CA THR A 196 0.33 0.30 -9.35
C THR A 196 -0.68 0.53 -8.23
N GLY A 197 -0.23 0.91 -7.04
CA GLY A 197 -1.09 1.12 -5.87
C GLY A 197 -2.07 2.28 -6.06
N GLY A 198 -1.67 3.37 -6.72
CA GLY A 198 -2.58 4.48 -7.04
C GLY A 198 -3.72 4.04 -7.95
N TRP A 199 -3.38 3.43 -9.09
CA TRP A 199 -4.36 2.94 -10.06
C TRP A 199 -5.24 1.81 -9.51
N ALA A 200 -4.69 0.94 -8.67
CA ALA A 200 -5.48 -0.13 -8.06
C ALA A 200 -6.51 0.47 -7.09
N LEU A 201 -6.16 1.56 -6.40
CA LEU A 201 -7.08 2.23 -5.49
C LEU A 201 -8.27 2.87 -6.23
N GLU A 202 -8.01 3.51 -7.37
CA GLU A 202 -9.07 4.01 -8.26
C GLU A 202 -10.00 2.87 -8.72
N GLU A 203 -9.42 1.72 -9.08
CA GLU A 203 -10.17 0.57 -9.54
C GLU A 203 -10.97 -0.11 -8.42
N ILE A 204 -10.43 -0.16 -7.20
CA ILE A 204 -11.13 -0.63 -5.99
C ILE A 204 -12.37 0.23 -5.75
N LEU A 205 -12.22 1.56 -5.77
CA LEU A 205 -13.32 2.51 -5.60
C LEU A 205 -14.44 2.25 -6.64
N VAL A 206 -14.08 2.15 -7.92
CA VAL A 206 -15.05 1.90 -9.00
C VAL A 206 -15.71 0.53 -8.85
N ARG A 207 -14.95 -0.55 -8.66
CA ARG A 207 -15.52 -1.90 -8.56
C ARG A 207 -16.43 -2.06 -7.35
N HIS A 208 -16.10 -1.42 -6.23
CA HIS A 208 -16.92 -1.50 -5.01
C HIS A 208 -18.21 -0.66 -5.13
N TYR A 209 -18.13 0.59 -5.60
CA TYR A 209 -19.26 1.52 -5.52
C TYR A 209 -20.11 1.64 -6.79
N SER A 210 -19.55 1.42 -7.98
CA SER A 210 -20.29 1.62 -9.24
C SER A 210 -21.56 0.76 -9.35
N PRO A 211 -21.60 -0.52 -8.92
CA PRO A 211 -22.84 -1.31 -8.94
C PRO A 211 -23.98 -0.69 -8.12
N PHE A 212 -23.67 -0.06 -6.98
CA PHE A 212 -24.66 0.61 -6.14
C PHE A 212 -25.08 1.96 -6.74
N LEU A 213 -24.12 2.81 -7.11
CA LEU A 213 -24.39 4.13 -7.68
C LEU A 213 -25.17 4.07 -9.00
N LYS A 214 -24.93 3.04 -9.82
CA LYS A 214 -25.67 2.81 -11.07
C LYS A 214 -27.18 2.66 -10.82
N LYS A 215 -27.58 2.00 -9.72
CA LYS A 215 -28.99 1.87 -9.31
C LYS A 215 -29.62 3.21 -8.90
N LYS A 216 -28.79 4.23 -8.64
CA LYS A 216 -29.20 5.60 -8.30
C LYS A 216 -29.07 6.56 -9.50
N GLY A 217 -28.80 6.05 -10.70
CA GLY A 217 -28.65 6.85 -11.92
C GLY A 217 -27.31 7.59 -12.03
N ILE A 218 -26.30 7.14 -11.28
CA ILE A 218 -24.97 7.74 -11.21
C ILE A 218 -23.95 6.74 -11.75
N ALA A 219 -23.10 7.17 -12.68
CA ALA A 219 -21.96 6.42 -13.16
C ALA A 219 -20.68 6.95 -12.51
N LEU A 220 -19.90 6.04 -11.95
CA LEU A 220 -18.57 6.24 -11.38
C LEU A 220 -17.58 5.41 -12.20
N PHE A 221 -16.57 6.04 -12.80
CA PHE A 221 -15.64 5.36 -13.71
C PHE A 221 -14.29 6.07 -13.81
N ILE A 222 -13.24 5.31 -14.15
CA ILE A 222 -11.92 5.85 -14.48
C ILE A 222 -11.95 6.30 -15.95
N PRO A 223 -11.77 7.60 -16.27
CA PRO A 223 -11.78 8.08 -17.65
C PRO A 223 -10.46 7.78 -18.37
N ASP A 224 -10.53 7.51 -19.67
CA ASP A 224 -9.33 7.51 -20.53
C ASP A 224 -8.87 8.94 -20.87
N GLY A 225 -7.72 9.07 -21.54
CA GLY A 225 -7.15 10.38 -21.88
C GLY A 225 -8.06 11.24 -22.77
N ALA A 226 -8.78 10.63 -23.71
CA ALA A 226 -9.70 11.36 -24.59
C ALA A 226 -10.89 11.90 -23.79
N LYS A 227 -11.44 11.08 -22.88
CA LYS A 227 -12.56 11.47 -22.03
C LYS A 227 -12.17 12.54 -21.02
N LYS A 228 -10.96 12.47 -20.45
CA LYS A 228 -10.40 13.53 -19.60
C LYS A 228 -10.36 14.86 -20.33
N GLN A 229 -9.88 14.87 -21.58
CA GLN A 229 -9.83 16.09 -22.39
C GLN A 229 -11.22 16.61 -22.77
N GLU A 230 -12.16 15.71 -23.10
CA GLU A 230 -13.56 16.08 -23.35
C GLU A 230 -14.17 16.78 -22.12
N ILE A 231 -13.92 16.26 -20.92
CA ILE A 231 -14.41 16.87 -19.67
C ILE A 231 -13.79 18.25 -19.46
N VAL A 232 -12.46 18.37 -19.54
CA VAL A 232 -11.77 19.67 -19.35
C VAL A 232 -12.26 20.72 -20.35
N ASN A 233 -12.52 20.34 -21.60
CA ASN A 233 -13.01 21.26 -22.62
C ASN A 233 -14.49 21.63 -22.44
N ALA A 234 -15.28 20.80 -21.75
CA ALA A 234 -16.72 20.98 -21.60
C ALA A 234 -17.12 21.70 -20.30
N ILE A 235 -16.22 21.79 -19.31
CA ILE A 235 -16.48 22.46 -18.04
C ILE A 235 -16.02 23.92 -18.12
N ASP A 236 -16.92 24.83 -17.75
CA ASP A 236 -16.61 26.26 -17.63
C ASP A 236 -16.39 26.59 -16.15
N VAL A 237 -15.13 26.54 -15.73
CA VAL A 237 -14.73 26.74 -14.32
C VAL A 237 -13.87 27.99 -14.11
N GLY A 238 -13.68 28.82 -15.15
CA GLY A 238 -12.85 30.02 -15.09
C GLY A 238 -11.33 29.80 -14.92
N ASP A 239 -10.92 28.63 -14.44
CA ASP A 239 -9.53 28.24 -14.20
C ASP A 239 -9.06 27.12 -15.13
N ARG A 240 -7.74 27.06 -15.37
CA ARG A 240 -7.14 25.95 -16.13
C ARG A 240 -7.13 24.69 -15.28
N ILE A 241 -7.87 23.67 -15.71
CA ILE A 241 -7.84 22.34 -15.12
C ILE A 241 -6.86 21.44 -15.87
N GLU A 242 -6.00 20.75 -15.12
CA GLU A 242 -5.07 19.76 -15.66
C GLU A 242 -5.75 18.39 -15.79
N ALA A 243 -5.83 17.85 -17.01
CA ALA A 243 -6.55 16.61 -17.29
C ALA A 243 -5.97 15.38 -16.54
N ASP A 244 -4.67 15.36 -16.27
CA ASP A 244 -3.98 14.28 -15.58
C ASP A 244 -4.38 14.16 -14.10
N LYS A 245 -4.87 15.24 -13.47
CA LYS A 245 -5.37 15.24 -12.09
C LYS A 245 -6.78 14.65 -11.93
N ILE A 246 -7.45 14.30 -13.02
CA ILE A 246 -8.76 13.62 -12.96
C ILE A 246 -8.52 12.14 -12.64
N ASP A 247 -8.75 11.73 -11.39
CA ASP A 247 -8.63 10.32 -10.99
C ASP A 247 -9.88 9.52 -11.40
N VAL A 248 -11.03 9.80 -10.79
CA VAL A 248 -12.31 9.10 -11.05
C VAL A 248 -13.44 10.09 -11.31
N VAL A 249 -14.27 9.82 -12.32
CA VAL A 249 -15.34 10.72 -12.76
C VAL A 249 -16.69 10.30 -12.22
N LEU A 250 -17.47 11.30 -11.79
CA LEU A 250 -18.88 11.20 -11.46
C LEU A 250 -19.72 11.82 -12.58
N SER A 251 -20.62 11.02 -13.13
CA SER A 251 -21.63 11.48 -14.10
C SER A 251 -23.01 10.92 -13.77
N GLY A 252 -24.07 11.58 -14.21
CA GLY A 252 -25.42 11.14 -13.95
C GLY A 252 -26.37 11.42 -15.11
N CYS A 253 -27.47 10.67 -15.19
CA CYS A 253 -28.51 10.88 -16.18
C CYS A 253 -29.78 11.38 -15.50
N LYS A 254 -30.33 12.52 -15.96
CA LYS A 254 -31.69 12.97 -15.58
C LYS A 254 -32.65 12.67 -16.73
N ALA A 255 -33.68 11.86 -16.47
CA ALA A 255 -34.85 11.64 -17.34
C ALA A 255 -34.56 11.62 -18.85
N GLY A 256 -33.80 10.63 -19.34
CA GLY A 256 -33.54 10.42 -20.77
C GLY A 256 -32.54 11.37 -21.43
N ARG A 257 -31.90 12.27 -20.67
CA ARG A 257 -30.84 13.16 -21.18
C ARG A 257 -29.48 12.45 -21.27
N LYS A 258 -28.60 13.01 -22.12
CA LYS A 258 -27.18 12.66 -22.22
C LYS A 258 -26.54 12.69 -20.81
N SER A 259 -25.59 11.79 -20.57
CA SER A 259 -24.83 11.74 -19.32
C SER A 259 -24.20 13.10 -19.02
N ILE A 260 -24.42 13.59 -17.80
CA ILE A 260 -24.00 14.91 -17.32
C ILE A 260 -22.85 14.69 -16.34
N PHE A 261 -21.69 15.26 -16.63
CA PHE A 261 -20.58 15.35 -15.68
C PHE A 261 -20.99 16.23 -14.50
N PHE A 262 -20.78 15.76 -13.27
CA PHE A 262 -21.07 16.55 -12.07
C PHE A 262 -19.95 16.53 -11.03
N GLY A 263 -18.85 15.81 -11.26
CA GLY A 263 -17.70 15.87 -10.36
C GLY A 263 -16.56 14.91 -10.63
N VAL A 264 -15.50 15.08 -9.83
CA VAL A 264 -14.29 14.24 -9.81
C VAL A 264 -14.06 13.77 -8.38
N VAL A 265 -13.80 12.48 -8.19
CA VAL A 265 -13.33 11.94 -6.91
C VAL A 265 -11.82 11.86 -6.96
N HIS A 266 -11.15 12.54 -6.04
CA HIS A 266 -9.70 12.47 -5.88
C HIS A 266 -9.35 11.23 -5.05
N VAL A 267 -8.47 10.36 -5.53
CA VAL A 267 -8.23 9.05 -4.90
C VAL A 267 -6.80 8.94 -4.45
N LYS A 268 -6.56 8.84 -3.13
CA LYS A 268 -5.19 8.83 -2.58
C LYS A 268 -5.01 7.74 -1.53
N SER A 269 -3.93 6.98 -1.62
CA SER A 269 -3.61 5.98 -0.57
C SER A 269 -3.08 6.64 0.70
N SER A 270 -2.38 7.77 0.56
CA SER A 270 -1.82 8.59 1.64
C SER A 270 -1.84 10.05 1.20
N PHE A 271 -1.80 10.99 2.14
CA PHE A 271 -1.89 12.41 1.82
C PHE A 271 -0.55 12.96 1.34
N ALA A 272 0.55 12.65 2.04
CA ALA A 272 1.88 13.22 1.82
C ALA A 272 1.82 14.75 1.51
N GLU A 273 2.80 15.30 0.79
CA GLU A 273 2.70 16.64 0.19
C GLU A 273 1.71 16.66 -1.00
N ARG A 274 1.50 15.51 -1.65
CA ARG A 274 0.82 15.39 -2.95
C ARG A 274 -0.62 15.89 -3.00
N ARG A 275 -1.32 15.97 -1.87
CA ARG A 275 -2.68 16.54 -1.84
C ARG A 275 -2.74 17.98 -2.33
N THR A 276 -1.66 18.76 -2.21
CA THR A 276 -1.63 20.16 -2.68
C THR A 276 -1.73 20.25 -4.20
N ASP A 277 -1.36 19.18 -4.91
CA ASP A 277 -1.44 19.12 -6.36
C ASP A 277 -2.90 19.05 -6.86
N ASP A 278 -3.81 18.53 -6.03
CA ASP A 278 -5.23 18.36 -6.39
C ASP A 278 -6.08 19.56 -5.94
N VAL A 279 -5.59 20.39 -5.00
CA VAL A 279 -6.30 21.54 -4.43
C VAL A 279 -6.76 22.55 -5.51
N PRO A 280 -5.94 22.93 -6.51
CA PRO A 280 -6.37 23.88 -7.53
C PRO A 280 -7.59 23.38 -8.33
N MET A 281 -7.54 22.13 -8.82
CA MET A 281 -8.66 21.53 -9.54
C MET A 281 -9.90 21.44 -8.66
N SER A 282 -9.73 20.96 -7.43
CA SER A 282 -10.85 20.75 -6.51
C SER A 282 -11.55 22.06 -6.15
N THR A 283 -10.77 23.14 -5.95
CA THR A 283 -11.29 24.48 -5.66
C THR A 283 -12.05 25.06 -6.85
N ALA A 284 -11.51 24.93 -8.07
CA ALA A 284 -12.17 25.38 -9.30
C ALA A 284 -13.50 24.65 -9.53
N LEU A 285 -13.50 23.32 -9.39
CA LEU A 285 -14.72 22.50 -9.51
C LEU A 285 -15.76 22.89 -8.46
N SER A 286 -15.36 23.01 -7.20
CA SER A 286 -16.28 23.29 -6.09
C SER A 286 -16.89 24.70 -6.19
N SER A 287 -16.10 25.69 -6.61
CA SER A 287 -16.56 27.07 -6.80
C SER A 287 -17.58 27.19 -7.94
N SER A 288 -17.50 26.33 -8.96
CA SER A 288 -18.49 26.22 -10.03
C SER A 288 -19.63 25.22 -9.74
N GLY A 289 -19.77 24.77 -8.49
CA GLY A 289 -20.88 23.92 -8.06
C GLY A 289 -20.76 22.44 -8.40
N TYR A 290 -19.63 21.99 -8.96
CA TYR A 290 -19.34 20.56 -9.13
C TYR A 290 -18.97 19.92 -7.78
N THR A 291 -19.06 18.59 -7.70
CA THR A 291 -18.57 17.85 -6.54
C THR A 291 -17.11 17.44 -6.75
N SER A 292 -16.30 17.60 -5.71
CA SER A 292 -14.89 17.24 -5.73
C SER A 292 -14.45 16.56 -4.41
N PRO A 293 -15.02 15.40 -4.04
CA PRO A 293 -14.68 14.72 -2.80
C PRO A 293 -13.28 14.09 -2.85
N LEU A 294 -12.65 14.01 -1.68
CA LEU A 294 -11.44 13.22 -1.47
C LEU A 294 -11.79 11.84 -0.93
N TRP A 295 -11.28 10.79 -1.55
CA TRP A 295 -11.42 9.40 -1.12
C TRP A 295 -10.04 8.84 -0.79
N THR A 296 -9.84 8.32 0.42
CA THR A 296 -8.49 8.02 0.91
C THR A 296 -8.38 6.81 1.83
N MET A 297 -7.24 6.10 1.74
CA MET A 297 -6.87 5.12 2.77
C MET A 297 -6.17 5.77 3.96
N ASP A 298 -5.81 7.05 3.92
CA ASP A 298 -5.06 7.76 4.98
C ASP A 298 -3.93 6.90 5.59
N CYS A 299 -3.10 6.29 4.74
CA CYS A 299 -2.04 5.41 5.19
C CYS A 299 -0.84 6.21 5.69
N LYS A 300 -0.54 6.09 6.98
CA LYS A 300 0.73 6.54 7.56
C LYS A 300 0.99 5.83 8.88
N SER A 301 2.13 5.16 8.95
CA SER A 301 2.68 4.60 10.18
C SER A 301 4.13 5.03 10.36
N THR A 302 4.57 5.08 11.62
CA THR A 302 5.99 5.13 11.98
C THR A 302 6.51 3.70 12.06
N PRO A 303 7.71 3.39 11.50
CA PRO A 303 8.33 2.08 11.71
C PRO A 303 8.52 1.77 13.20
N ALA A 304 8.10 0.58 13.62
CA ALA A 304 8.23 0.03 14.97
C ALA A 304 8.02 -1.50 14.90
N ASP A 305 8.27 -2.21 16.01
CA ASP A 305 7.95 -3.65 16.12
C ASP A 305 6.46 -3.93 15.98
N GLU A 306 5.61 -3.04 16.50
CA GLU A 306 4.15 -3.09 16.38
C GLU A 306 3.67 -1.74 15.81
N PRO A 307 3.85 -1.51 14.50
CA PRO A 307 3.55 -0.21 13.89
C PRO A 307 2.05 0.04 13.89
N LEU A 308 1.65 1.26 14.28
CA LEU A 308 0.26 1.71 14.17
C LEU A 308 0.09 2.65 12.98
N ASN A 309 -0.87 2.34 12.13
CA ASN A 309 -1.27 3.18 11.00
C ASN A 309 -2.25 4.27 11.45
N ARG A 310 -1.70 5.36 11.99
CA ARG A 310 -2.47 6.50 12.54
C ARG A 310 -3.00 7.46 11.47
N GLY A 311 -2.53 7.33 10.22
CA GLY A 311 -2.84 8.30 9.17
C GLY A 311 -2.23 9.68 9.41
N GLU A 312 -2.71 10.67 8.66
CA GLU A 312 -2.14 12.02 8.60
C GLU A 312 -3.15 13.13 8.92
N LEU A 313 -4.43 12.78 9.11
CA LEU A 313 -5.49 13.73 9.42
C LEU A 313 -5.50 14.17 10.90
N GLY A 314 -4.83 13.43 11.79
CA GLY A 314 -4.68 13.82 13.20
C GLY A 314 -6.00 14.04 13.94
N GLU A 315 -5.92 14.75 15.06
CA GLU A 315 -7.04 15.00 15.99
C GLU A 315 -7.95 16.16 15.53
N VAL A 316 -9.17 16.20 16.09
CA VAL A 316 -10.16 17.28 15.87
C VAL A 316 -9.86 18.52 16.73
N GLY A 317 -9.30 18.33 17.92
CA GLY A 317 -9.01 19.40 18.88
C GLY A 317 -7.54 19.81 18.91
N GLY A 318 -7.26 20.97 19.50
CA GLY A 318 -5.89 21.43 19.74
C GLY A 318 -5.13 21.76 18.46
N ARG A 319 -3.87 21.30 18.36
CA ARG A 319 -3.02 21.54 17.19
C ARG A 319 -3.36 20.54 16.08
N ARG A 320 -4.43 20.84 15.34
CA ARG A 320 -4.85 20.08 14.14
C ARG A 320 -3.76 20.03 13.08
N SER A 321 -3.70 18.92 12.33
CA SER A 321 -2.78 18.81 11.19
C SER A 321 -3.19 19.77 10.06
N ALA A 322 -2.22 20.20 9.25
CA ALA A 322 -2.53 21.02 8.06
C ALA A 322 -3.53 20.31 7.13
N LYS A 323 -3.36 18.99 6.95
CA LYS A 323 -4.23 18.13 6.14
C LYS A 323 -5.69 18.15 6.58
N ARG A 324 -5.95 18.19 7.89
CA ARG A 324 -7.32 18.32 8.40
C ARG A 324 -7.87 19.71 8.17
N ARG A 325 -7.08 20.75 8.40
CA ARG A 325 -7.50 22.14 8.16
C ARG A 325 -7.87 22.40 6.71
N ASP A 326 -7.11 21.83 5.77
CA ASP A 326 -7.39 21.88 4.32
C ASP A 326 -8.83 21.40 4.00
N ILE A 327 -9.37 20.48 4.79
CA ILE A 327 -10.72 19.92 4.62
C ILE A 327 -11.75 20.67 5.47
N GLU A 328 -11.51 20.80 6.77
CA GLU A 328 -12.50 21.31 7.74
C GLU A 328 -12.65 22.83 7.70
N ASP A 329 -11.55 23.56 7.52
CA ASP A 329 -11.52 25.02 7.59
C ASP A 329 -11.62 25.62 6.20
N GLU A 330 -10.70 25.22 5.32
CA GLU A 330 -10.55 25.78 3.98
C GLU A 330 -11.59 25.22 3.00
N GLY A 331 -12.01 23.97 3.20
CA GLY A 331 -12.97 23.31 2.32
C GLY A 331 -12.44 23.07 0.91
N TYR A 332 -11.14 22.76 0.77
CA TYR A 332 -10.52 22.51 -0.53
C TYR A 332 -11.12 21.32 -1.29
N PHE A 333 -11.79 20.40 -0.59
CA PHE A 333 -12.49 19.25 -1.18
C PHE A 333 -13.93 19.23 -0.69
N THR A 334 -14.86 18.73 -1.51
CA THR A 334 -16.26 18.54 -1.08
C THR A 334 -16.38 17.24 -0.27
N GLY A 335 -15.95 17.27 0.98
CA GLY A 335 -15.90 16.13 1.88
C GLY A 335 -14.67 15.23 1.68
N CYS A 336 -14.28 14.55 2.75
CA CYS A 336 -13.19 13.57 2.76
C CYS A 336 -13.68 12.24 3.33
N PHE A 337 -13.44 11.14 2.64
CA PHE A 337 -13.89 9.80 3.00
C PHE A 337 -12.68 8.91 3.24
N SER A 338 -12.35 8.68 4.52
CA SER A 338 -11.23 7.87 4.94
C SER A 338 -11.68 6.43 5.20
N TYR A 339 -10.88 5.47 4.75
CA TYR A 339 -11.03 4.04 5.03
C TYR A 339 -9.99 3.53 6.02
N ASN A 340 -9.39 4.46 6.77
CA ASN A 340 -8.62 4.14 7.97
C ASN A 340 -9.51 4.30 9.20
N GLN A 341 -9.78 3.20 9.89
CA GLN A 341 -10.57 3.21 11.13
C GLN A 341 -9.89 3.98 12.27
N ASN A 342 -8.59 4.24 12.18
CA ASN A 342 -7.86 5.08 13.13
C ASN A 342 -8.01 6.59 12.85
N THR A 343 -8.62 6.98 11.72
CA THR A 343 -8.93 8.38 11.42
C THR A 343 -10.02 8.89 12.37
N VAL A 344 -9.83 10.07 12.94
CA VAL A 344 -10.86 10.71 13.77
C VAL A 344 -11.85 11.44 12.86
N PRO A 345 -13.17 11.13 12.88
CA PRO A 345 -14.15 11.82 12.05
C PRO A 345 -14.34 13.27 12.51
N SER A 346 -14.73 14.14 11.58
CA SER A 346 -15.09 15.52 11.90
C SER A 346 -16.37 15.60 12.73
N PRO A 347 -16.52 16.64 13.59
CA PRO A 347 -17.77 16.90 14.30
C PRO A 347 -18.96 17.10 13.36
N SER A 348 -20.14 16.65 13.79
CA SER A 348 -21.39 16.80 13.04
C SER A 348 -21.91 18.24 12.94
N ILE A 349 -21.25 19.21 13.56
CA ILE A 349 -21.59 20.64 13.46
C ILE A 349 -21.03 21.29 12.19
N LEU A 350 -19.97 20.73 11.60
CA LEU A 350 -19.41 21.27 10.35
C LEU A 350 -20.35 21.02 9.17
N PRO A 351 -20.32 21.82 8.09
CA PRO A 351 -21.04 21.48 6.86
C PRO A 351 -20.60 20.12 6.31
N ALA A 352 -21.51 19.34 5.69
CA ALA A 352 -21.17 18.01 5.16
C ALA A 352 -19.99 18.03 4.17
N GLU A 353 -19.88 19.10 3.38
CA GLU A 353 -18.80 19.32 2.41
C GLU A 353 -17.44 19.62 3.07
N ARG A 354 -17.40 19.87 4.38
CA ARG A 354 -16.17 20.15 5.14
C ARG A 354 -15.91 19.09 6.22
N ARG A 355 -16.49 17.89 6.06
CA ARG A 355 -16.31 16.80 7.01
C ARG A 355 -15.37 15.73 6.49
N ILE A 356 -14.60 15.19 7.42
CA ILE A 356 -13.91 13.91 7.31
C ILE A 356 -14.86 12.84 7.85
N TYR A 357 -15.19 11.88 6.99
CA TYR A 357 -15.96 10.69 7.29
C TYR A 357 -15.02 9.49 7.39
N VAL A 358 -15.39 8.53 8.24
CA VAL A 358 -14.74 7.22 8.32
C VAL A 358 -15.72 6.20 7.75
N CYS A 359 -15.31 5.51 6.69
CA CYS A 359 -16.10 4.51 5.98
C CYS A 359 -15.41 3.14 6.05
N ASP A 360 -16.10 2.09 5.59
CA ASP A 360 -15.57 0.73 5.50
C ASP A 360 -16.03 0.05 4.19
N PHE A 361 -15.63 -1.20 3.98
CA PHE A 361 -15.94 -1.96 2.76
C PHE A 361 -17.08 -2.98 2.93
N ARG A 362 -17.82 -2.96 4.05
CA ARG A 362 -18.87 -3.95 4.33
C ARG A 362 -20.11 -3.71 3.48
N ASN A 363 -20.42 -2.46 3.19
CA ASN A 363 -21.61 -2.07 2.46
C ASN A 363 -21.33 -0.84 1.57
N PRO A 364 -21.58 -0.91 0.25
CA PRO A 364 -21.42 0.25 -0.63
C PRO A 364 -22.45 1.37 -0.39
N ASP A 365 -23.51 1.15 0.40
CA ASP A 365 -24.42 2.20 0.91
C ASP A 365 -23.90 2.80 2.22
N ASP A 366 -22.87 3.62 2.12
CA ASP A 366 -22.14 4.21 3.24
C ASP A 366 -22.14 5.75 3.19
N CYS A 367 -21.25 6.36 3.98
CA CYS A 367 -21.05 7.81 3.99
C CYS A 367 -20.76 8.38 2.60
N PHE A 368 -19.90 7.72 1.82
CA PHE A 368 -19.46 8.19 0.53
C PHE A 368 -20.60 8.20 -0.49
N THR A 369 -21.31 7.09 -0.66
CA THR A 369 -22.35 7.04 -1.70
C THR A 369 -23.58 7.86 -1.33
N ARG A 370 -23.93 7.97 -0.04
CA ARG A 370 -25.01 8.87 0.40
C ARG A 370 -24.67 10.32 0.12
N PHE A 371 -23.42 10.73 0.34
CA PHE A 371 -22.95 12.05 -0.03
C PHE A 371 -23.05 12.29 -1.55
N VAL A 372 -22.50 11.38 -2.36
CA VAL A 372 -22.55 11.48 -3.83
C VAL A 372 -23.98 11.54 -4.36
N VAL A 373 -24.89 10.73 -3.81
CA VAL A 373 -26.31 10.72 -4.19
C VAL A 373 -27.01 12.02 -3.81
N ALA A 374 -26.71 12.60 -2.64
CA ALA A 374 -27.23 13.90 -2.25
C ALA A 374 -26.74 14.99 -3.21
N ARG A 375 -25.43 15.04 -3.49
CA ARG A 375 -24.83 15.98 -4.45
C ARG A 375 -25.46 15.87 -5.83
N TRP A 376 -25.70 14.66 -6.33
CA TRP A 376 -26.36 14.48 -7.63
C TRP A 376 -27.80 15.03 -7.67
N LYS A 377 -28.57 14.84 -6.59
CA LYS A 377 -29.94 15.38 -6.48
C LYS A 377 -29.94 16.90 -6.50
N ASP A 378 -28.97 17.51 -5.83
CA ASP A 378 -28.87 18.96 -5.69
C ASP A 378 -28.20 19.61 -6.91
N PHE A 379 -27.40 18.85 -7.66
CA PHE A 379 -26.67 19.35 -8.83
C PHE A 379 -27.62 19.98 -9.86
N ARG A 380 -27.29 21.20 -10.27
CA ARG A 380 -27.94 21.94 -11.35
C ARG A 380 -26.85 22.21 -12.38
N PRO A 381 -26.94 21.63 -13.59
CA PRO A 381 -26.00 21.97 -14.66
C PRO A 381 -26.08 23.48 -14.91
N ALA A 382 -24.92 24.12 -15.06
CA ALA A 382 -24.82 25.51 -15.50
C ALA A 382 -25.44 25.70 -16.89
#